data_AF-A0A8T9BUP8-F1
#
_entry.id   AF-A0A8T9BUP8-F1
#
_cell.length_a   1.000
_cell.length_b   1.000
_cell.length_c   1.000
_cell.angle_alpha   90.00
_cell.angle_beta   90.00
_cell.angle_gamma   90.00
#
_symmetry.space_group_name_H-M   'P 1'
#
loop_
_entity.id
_entity.type
_entity.pdbx_description
1 polymer ?
#
loop_
_entity_poly.entity_id
_entity_poly.type
_entity_poly.pdbx_seq_one_letter_code
_entity_poly.pdbx_strand_id
1 'polypeptide(L)'
;MAIVENWMPPSRENWETVVFWFQFFPILTSFQWVTSWYGMGKTSAASKFNIPGKIAWITMEVPGFLTVLYIMNTLPGEIGLAGLPWENKAMAGLFVIHYLYRAILAPLLTPSMSPIHVLVWAFAMLFQITNGLSIGGYLGGYGPTSRAEWAGFKKDYVSGARMELGMIIWALGFFANIFHDDELREIRRVAKRNAEERAGDKGEAGKSVEKVYMIPRNGLFEFILYP
;
A
#
# COMPACT_ATOMS: atom_id res chain seq x y z
N MET A 1 -21.49 9.98 10.93
CA MET A 1 -21.06 11.27 11.50
C MET A 1 -19.73 11.61 10.87
N ALA A 2 -19.64 12.78 10.25
CA ALA A 2 -18.40 13.26 9.64
C ALA A 2 -17.33 13.46 10.71
N ILE A 3 -16.10 13.01 10.45
CA ILE A 3 -14.92 13.28 11.30
C ILE A 3 -14.46 14.72 11.06
N VAL A 4 -14.45 15.13 9.79
CA VAL A 4 -14.19 16.51 9.36
C VAL A 4 -15.27 16.87 8.36
N GLU A 5 -16.06 17.88 8.69
CA GLU A 5 -17.18 18.32 7.85
C GLU A 5 -16.72 18.58 6.41
N ASN A 6 -17.43 17.99 5.44
CA ASN A 6 -17.14 18.05 4.01
C ASN A 6 -15.78 17.48 3.54
N TRP A 7 -14.96 16.92 4.43
CA TRP A 7 -13.65 16.34 4.07
C TRP A 7 -13.53 14.86 4.41
N MET A 8 -14.22 14.42 5.45
CA MET A 8 -14.26 13.03 5.90
C MET A 8 -15.67 12.70 6.44
N PRO A 9 -16.55 12.09 5.61
CA PRO A 9 -16.37 11.83 4.19
C PRO A 9 -16.33 13.14 3.37
N PRO A 10 -15.64 13.16 2.21
CA PRO A 10 -15.52 14.37 1.41
C PRO A 10 -16.86 14.71 0.74
N SER A 11 -17.15 16.00 0.58
CA SER A 11 -18.17 16.47 -0.37
C SER A 11 -17.72 16.18 -1.81
N ARG A 12 -18.65 16.25 -2.78
CA ARG A 12 -18.32 15.98 -4.19
C ARG A 12 -17.24 16.93 -4.71
N GLU A 13 -17.40 18.22 -4.43
CA GLU A 13 -16.44 19.26 -4.83
C GLU A 13 -15.05 19.04 -4.22
N ASN A 14 -14.99 18.71 -2.92
CA ASN A 14 -13.72 18.44 -2.25
C ASN A 14 -13.06 17.15 -2.77
N TRP A 15 -13.85 16.11 -3.04
CA TRP A 15 -13.34 14.88 -3.64
C TRP A 15 -12.80 15.12 -5.06
N GLU A 16 -13.53 15.85 -5.91
CA GLU A 16 -13.07 16.21 -7.25
C GLU A 16 -11.77 17.03 -7.21
N THR A 17 -11.67 17.98 -6.27
CA THR A 17 -10.45 18.75 -6.03
C THR A 17 -9.28 17.87 -5.64
N VAL A 18 -9.48 16.94 -4.70
CA VAL A 18 -8.45 15.99 -4.26
C VAL A 18 -7.98 15.12 -5.43
N VAL A 19 -8.91 14.54 -6.19
CA VAL A 19 -8.59 13.68 -7.34
C VAL A 19 -7.85 14.47 -8.42
N PHE A 20 -8.28 15.70 -8.71
CA PHE A 20 -7.65 16.58 -9.70
C PHE A 20 -6.19 16.89 -9.38
N TRP A 21 -5.86 17.13 -8.11
CA TRP A 21 -4.47 17.35 -7.73
C TRP A 21 -3.68 16.05 -7.63
N PHE A 22 -4.32 14.98 -7.16
CA PHE A 22 -3.64 13.70 -6.93
C PHE A 22 -3.17 13.02 -8.22
N GLN A 23 -3.87 13.20 -9.35
CA GLN A 23 -3.41 12.68 -10.66
C GLN A 23 -2.04 13.23 -11.09
N PHE A 24 -1.60 14.39 -10.55
CA PHE A 24 -0.28 14.96 -10.82
C PHE A 24 0.81 14.44 -9.88
N PHE A 25 0.48 13.57 -8.92
CA PHE A 25 1.45 12.96 -8.01
C PHE A 25 2.67 12.32 -8.71
N PRO A 26 2.55 11.65 -9.89
CA PRO A 26 3.72 11.13 -10.61
C PRO A 26 4.74 12.21 -11.04
N ILE A 27 4.29 13.46 -11.23
CA ILE A 27 5.22 14.58 -11.49
C ILE A 27 6.01 14.89 -10.22
N LEU A 28 5.35 14.85 -9.06
CA LEU A 28 6.01 15.04 -7.76
C LEU A 28 7.05 13.95 -7.48
N THR A 29 6.78 12.69 -7.85
CA THR A 29 7.75 11.60 -7.66
C THR A 29 8.94 11.70 -8.60
N SER A 30 8.81 12.36 -9.75
CA SER A 30 9.93 12.60 -10.68
C SER A 30 11.02 13.46 -10.07
N PHE A 31 10.71 14.34 -9.10
CA PHE A 31 11.74 15.06 -8.34
C PHE A 31 12.64 14.14 -7.52
N GLN A 32 12.24 12.89 -7.25
CA GLN A 32 13.12 11.91 -6.61
C GLN A 32 14.33 11.55 -7.49
N TRP A 33 14.26 11.75 -8.81
CA TRP A 33 15.35 11.43 -9.73
C TRP A 33 16.50 12.44 -9.68
N VAL A 34 16.23 13.66 -9.22
CA VAL A 34 17.24 14.73 -9.11
C VAL A 34 17.85 14.86 -7.71
N THR A 35 17.36 14.07 -6.74
CA THR A 35 17.89 14.04 -5.38
C THR A 35 18.65 12.74 -5.12
N SER A 36 19.79 12.84 -4.45
CA SER A 36 20.55 11.68 -3.96
C SER A 36 20.11 11.25 -2.56
N TRP A 37 19.21 11.99 -1.92
CA TRP A 37 18.77 11.71 -0.55
C TRP A 37 17.66 10.66 -0.52
N TYR A 38 17.90 9.59 0.24
CA TYR A 38 16.94 8.51 0.45
C TYR A 38 16.76 8.26 1.95
N GLY A 39 15.71 8.84 2.53
CA GLY A 39 15.37 8.67 3.95
C GLY A 39 14.79 7.30 4.34
N MET A 40 14.97 6.27 3.52
CA MET A 40 14.34 4.96 3.70
C MET A 40 15.09 3.85 2.93
N GLY A 41 15.05 2.62 3.45
CA GLY A 41 15.58 1.44 2.76
C GLY A 41 17.09 1.24 2.93
N LYS A 42 17.75 0.68 1.91
CA LYS A 42 19.19 0.33 1.95
C LYS A 42 20.06 1.56 2.21
N THR A 43 19.64 2.71 1.67
CA THR A 43 20.31 4.00 1.71
C THR A 43 19.82 4.92 2.83
N SER A 44 19.01 4.41 3.77
CA SER A 44 18.52 5.18 4.91
C SER A 44 19.68 5.81 5.68
N ALA A 45 19.77 7.14 5.65
CA ALA A 45 20.74 7.89 6.42
C ALA A 45 20.46 7.79 7.93
N ALA A 46 21.53 7.82 8.74
CA ALA A 46 21.39 7.96 10.19
C ALA A 46 20.89 9.37 10.53
N SER A 47 19.73 9.46 11.17
CA SER A 47 19.10 10.72 11.58
C SER A 47 18.41 10.54 12.93
N LYS A 48 18.40 11.60 13.74
CA LYS A 48 17.63 11.66 14.99
C LYS A 48 16.12 11.66 14.75
N PHE A 49 15.70 11.99 13.53
CA PHE A 49 14.31 11.99 13.09
C PHE A 49 13.87 10.68 12.44
N ASN A 50 14.66 9.61 12.62
CA ASN A 50 14.29 8.29 12.16
C ASN A 50 13.32 7.63 13.13
N ILE A 51 12.25 7.08 12.58
CA ILE A 51 11.26 6.27 13.28
C ILE A 51 11.63 4.78 13.08
N PRO A 52 11.44 3.91 14.09
CA PRO A 52 11.65 2.48 13.93
C PRO A 52 10.86 1.93 12.73
N GLY A 53 11.54 1.20 11.84
CA GLY A 53 11.03 0.89 10.49
C GLY A 53 9.65 0.24 10.47
N LYS A 54 9.42 -0.80 11.29
CA LYS A 54 8.12 -1.48 11.35
C LYS A 54 6.98 -0.55 11.81
N ILE A 55 7.23 0.28 12.83
CA ILE A 55 6.24 1.23 13.36
C ILE A 55 5.92 2.27 12.30
N ALA A 56 6.95 2.86 11.70
CA ALA A 56 6.79 3.83 10.62
C ALA A 56 5.97 3.25 9.46
N TRP A 57 6.29 2.03 9.04
CA TRP A 57 5.60 1.39 7.92
C TRP A 57 4.14 1.10 8.21
N ILE A 58 3.83 0.49 9.36
CA ILE A 58 2.44 0.21 9.74
C ILE A 58 1.65 1.52 9.81
N THR A 59 2.18 2.52 10.51
CA THR A 59 1.48 3.78 10.74
C THR A 59 1.33 4.64 9.48
N MET A 60 2.26 4.57 8.51
CA MET A 60 2.10 5.30 7.25
C MET A 60 1.14 4.60 6.28
N GLU A 61 1.07 3.26 6.28
CA GLU A 61 0.27 2.49 5.32
C GLU A 61 -1.20 2.29 5.77
N VAL A 62 -1.44 2.03 7.07
CA VAL A 62 -2.78 1.76 7.64
C VAL A 62 -3.84 2.84 7.35
N PRO A 63 -3.52 4.15 7.39
CA PRO A 63 -4.51 5.19 7.14
C PRO A 63 -5.22 5.07 5.78
N GLY A 64 -4.59 4.48 4.77
CA GLY A 64 -5.18 4.38 3.43
C GLY A 64 -6.44 3.52 3.39
N PHE A 65 -6.36 2.26 3.85
CA PHE A 65 -7.53 1.38 3.83
C PHE A 65 -8.58 1.76 4.88
N LEU A 66 -8.17 2.33 6.02
CA LEU A 66 -9.12 2.88 6.99
C LEU A 66 -9.92 4.04 6.40
N THR A 67 -9.27 4.91 5.61
CA THR A 67 -9.95 6.00 4.90
C THR A 67 -10.98 5.47 3.91
N VAL A 68 -10.64 4.45 3.11
CA VAL A 68 -11.58 3.80 2.18
C VAL A 68 -12.78 3.22 2.94
N LEU A 69 -12.53 2.44 3.99
CA LEU A 69 -13.58 1.82 4.80
C LEU A 69 -14.48 2.86 5.48
N TYR A 70 -13.89 3.93 6.01
CA TYR A 70 -14.63 5.00 6.65
C TYR A 70 -15.55 5.72 5.66
N ILE A 71 -15.04 6.12 4.50
CA ILE A 71 -15.83 6.83 3.49
C ILE A 71 -16.95 5.94 2.95
N MET A 72 -16.66 4.68 2.62
CA MET A 72 -17.68 3.76 2.09
C MET A 72 -18.78 3.40 3.10
N ASN A 73 -18.54 3.56 4.41
CA ASN A 73 -19.55 3.37 5.46
C ASN A 73 -20.33 4.64 5.79
N THR A 74 -19.85 5.83 5.41
CA THR A 74 -20.45 7.11 5.80
C THR A 74 -21.07 7.85 4.61
N LEU A 75 -20.32 7.95 3.50
CA LEU A 75 -20.72 8.70 2.32
C LEU A 75 -22.07 8.26 1.73
N PRO A 76 -22.39 6.96 1.54
CA PRO A 76 -23.66 6.56 0.94
C PRO A 76 -24.88 7.14 1.67
N GLY A 77 -24.85 7.17 3.01
CA GLY A 77 -25.93 7.72 3.82
C GLY A 77 -26.05 9.24 3.70
N GLU A 78 -24.93 9.95 3.57
CA GLU A 78 -24.91 11.41 3.42
C GLU A 78 -25.48 11.88 2.08
N ILE A 79 -25.29 11.09 1.02
CA ILE A 79 -25.81 11.41 -0.32
C ILE A 79 -27.14 10.70 -0.64
N GLY A 80 -27.77 10.05 0.34
CA GLY A 80 -29.09 9.43 0.19
C GLY A 80 -29.12 8.12 -0.61
N LEU A 81 -28.00 7.41 -0.73
CA LEU A 81 -27.96 6.07 -1.32
C LEU A 81 -28.49 5.02 -0.33
N ALA A 82 -29.40 4.17 -0.78
CA ALA A 82 -29.92 3.06 0.01
C ALA A 82 -28.86 1.98 0.31
N GLY A 83 -27.82 1.90 -0.52
CA GLY A 83 -26.71 0.99 -0.34
C GLY A 83 -25.78 0.98 -1.55
N LEU A 84 -24.59 0.40 -1.36
CA LEU A 84 -23.62 0.21 -2.42
C LEU A 84 -23.82 -1.13 -3.13
N PRO A 85 -23.69 -1.18 -4.47
CA PRO A 85 -23.80 -2.43 -5.21
C PRO A 85 -22.59 -3.33 -4.92
N TRP A 86 -22.70 -4.60 -5.28
CA TRP A 86 -21.69 -5.60 -4.91
C TRP A 86 -20.33 -5.31 -5.56
N GLU A 87 -20.31 -4.67 -6.73
CA GLU A 87 -19.09 -4.30 -7.45
C GLU A 87 -18.22 -3.36 -6.62
N ASN A 88 -18.80 -2.31 -6.01
CA ASN A 88 -18.08 -1.38 -5.14
C ASN A 88 -17.49 -2.11 -3.94
N LYS A 89 -18.28 -2.99 -3.31
CA LYS A 89 -17.86 -3.77 -2.14
C LYS A 89 -16.75 -4.76 -2.49
N ALA A 90 -16.84 -5.41 -3.64
CA ALA A 90 -15.82 -6.33 -4.12
C ALA A 90 -14.51 -5.59 -4.38
N MET A 91 -14.53 -4.47 -5.12
CA MET A 91 -13.33 -3.68 -5.40
C MET A 91 -12.67 -3.15 -4.12
N ALA A 92 -13.48 -2.66 -3.18
CA ALA A 92 -12.99 -2.24 -1.88
C ALA A 92 -12.40 -3.42 -1.08
N GLY A 93 -13.03 -4.59 -1.14
CA GLY A 93 -12.54 -5.81 -0.50
C GLY A 93 -11.15 -6.19 -1.01
N LEU A 94 -10.93 -6.18 -2.32
CA LEU A 94 -9.61 -6.45 -2.91
C LEU A 94 -8.56 -5.44 -2.44
N PHE A 95 -8.90 -4.16 -2.42
CA PHE A 95 -8.02 -3.10 -1.90
C PHE A 95 -7.68 -3.33 -0.42
N VAL A 96 -8.68 -3.61 0.42
CA VAL A 96 -8.49 -3.86 1.85
C VAL A 96 -7.67 -5.12 2.08
N ILE A 97 -7.93 -6.22 1.38
CA ILE A 97 -7.12 -7.45 1.46
C ILE A 97 -5.66 -7.16 1.12
N HIS A 98 -5.42 -6.42 0.04
CA HIS A 98 -4.07 -6.00 -0.33
C HIS A 98 -3.39 -5.22 0.80
N TYR A 99 -4.08 -4.25 1.39
CA TYR A 99 -3.53 -3.41 2.46
C TYR A 99 -3.45 -4.10 3.82
N LEU A 100 -4.28 -5.08 4.13
CA LEU A 100 -4.09 -5.92 5.33
C LEU A 100 -2.77 -6.68 5.23
N TYR A 101 -2.44 -7.22 4.05
CA TYR A 101 -1.13 -7.78 3.82
C TYR A 101 -0.03 -6.71 3.85
N ARG A 102 -0.11 -5.67 3.03
CA ARG A 102 0.93 -4.64 2.85
C ARG A 102 1.22 -3.81 4.09
N ALA A 103 0.18 -3.37 4.79
CA ALA A 103 0.30 -2.44 5.92
C ALA A 103 0.57 -3.17 7.24
N ILE A 104 0.05 -4.39 7.42
CA ILE A 104 0.09 -5.10 8.70
C ILE A 104 0.96 -6.36 8.61
N LEU A 105 0.59 -7.34 7.78
CA LEU A 105 1.29 -8.64 7.77
C LEU A 105 2.73 -8.50 7.27
N ALA A 106 2.96 -7.80 6.16
CA ALA A 106 4.27 -7.65 5.54
C ALA A 106 5.34 -7.07 6.47
N PRO A 107 5.12 -5.93 7.18
CA PRO A 107 6.10 -5.42 8.14
C PRO A 107 6.26 -6.31 9.38
N LEU A 108 5.21 -7.01 9.83
CA LEU A 108 5.29 -7.90 10.98
C LEU A 108 6.11 -9.16 10.66
N LEU A 109 5.86 -9.79 9.52
CA LEU A 109 6.54 -11.01 9.04
C LEU A 109 8.00 -10.78 8.64
N THR A 110 8.35 -9.53 8.30
CA THR A 110 9.71 -9.17 7.92
C THR A 110 10.66 -9.22 9.12
N PRO A 111 11.80 -9.94 9.05
CA PRO A 111 12.72 -10.08 10.19
C PRO A 111 13.29 -8.75 10.69
N SER A 112 13.66 -7.87 9.76
CA SER A 112 14.21 -6.55 10.05
C SER A 112 13.77 -5.54 8.98
N MET A 113 13.51 -4.31 9.42
CA MET A 113 13.13 -3.20 8.55
C MET A 113 14.01 -2.00 8.90
N SER A 114 14.60 -1.38 7.88
CA SER A 114 15.45 -0.20 8.10
C SER A 114 14.62 0.95 8.67
N PRO A 115 15.21 1.83 9.51
CA PRO A 115 14.54 3.02 9.98
C PRO A 115 14.04 3.88 8.82
N ILE A 116 12.99 4.66 9.07
CA ILE A 116 12.36 5.55 8.08
C ILE A 116 12.40 6.97 8.62
N HIS A 117 12.88 7.92 7.82
CA HIS A 117 12.90 9.32 8.18
C HIS A 117 11.47 9.89 8.26
N VAL A 118 11.19 10.74 9.26
CA VAL A 118 9.87 11.34 9.49
C VAL A 118 9.27 12.02 8.25
N LEU A 119 10.11 12.62 7.39
CA LEU A 119 9.65 13.23 6.14
C LEU A 119 9.09 12.19 5.15
N VAL A 120 9.77 11.06 4.97
CA VAL A 120 9.30 9.98 4.08
C VAL A 120 8.01 9.38 4.64
N TRP A 121 7.97 9.17 5.95
CA TRP A 121 6.78 8.69 6.65
C TRP A 121 5.58 9.63 6.47
N ALA A 122 5.78 10.95 6.62
CA ALA A 122 4.73 11.93 6.48
C ALA A 122 4.19 12.00 5.03
N PHE A 123 5.09 11.96 4.04
CA PHE A 123 4.69 11.93 2.63
C PHE A 123 3.93 10.64 2.28
N ALA A 124 4.38 9.49 2.78
CA ALA A 124 3.69 8.22 2.58
C ALA A 124 2.29 8.22 3.23
N MET A 125 2.18 8.75 4.44
CA MET A 125 0.89 8.90 5.12
C MET A 125 -0.06 9.83 4.35
N LEU A 126 0.43 10.98 3.88
CA LEU A 126 -0.36 11.90 3.06
C LEU A 126 -0.83 11.25 1.76
N PHE A 127 0.06 10.53 1.09
CA PHE A 127 -0.27 9.74 -0.09
C PHE A 127 -1.38 8.73 0.22
N GLN A 128 -1.25 7.98 1.31
CA GLN A 128 -2.20 6.94 1.69
C GLN A 128 -3.59 7.52 1.99
N ILE A 129 -3.68 8.64 2.70
CA ILE A 129 -4.95 9.33 2.97
C ILE A 129 -5.56 9.88 1.67
N THR A 130 -4.75 10.51 0.81
CA THR A 130 -5.22 11.10 -0.46
C THR A 130 -5.69 10.04 -1.45
N ASN A 131 -4.94 8.93 -1.56
CA ASN A 131 -5.32 7.76 -2.35
C ASN A 131 -6.58 7.09 -1.79
N GLY A 132 -6.65 6.93 -0.46
CA GLY A 132 -7.81 6.38 0.22
C GLY A 132 -9.07 7.24 0.06
N LEU A 133 -8.94 8.58 0.09
CA LEU A 133 -10.01 9.54 -0.22
C LEU A 133 -10.48 9.38 -1.66
N SER A 134 -9.54 9.30 -2.60
CA SER A 134 -9.85 9.18 -4.03
C SER A 134 -10.62 7.89 -4.33
N ILE A 135 -10.09 6.75 -3.88
CA ILE A 135 -10.71 5.42 -4.07
C ILE A 135 -12.01 5.31 -3.27
N GLY A 136 -11.99 5.74 -2.00
CA GLY A 136 -13.13 5.69 -1.10
C GLY A 136 -14.30 6.54 -1.59
N GLY A 137 -14.05 7.74 -2.12
CA GLY A 137 -15.11 8.57 -2.71
C GLY A 137 -15.67 7.96 -4.00
N TYR A 138 -14.81 7.44 -4.88
CA TYR A 138 -15.25 6.76 -6.10
C TYR A 138 -16.15 5.55 -5.78
N LEU A 139 -15.69 4.65 -4.90
CA LEU A 139 -16.43 3.44 -4.52
C LEU A 139 -17.56 3.72 -3.52
N GLY A 140 -17.52 4.84 -2.80
CA GLY A 140 -18.47 5.21 -1.75
C GLY A 140 -19.70 5.95 -2.26
N GLY A 141 -19.73 6.36 -3.53
CA GLY A 141 -20.93 6.92 -4.15
C GLY A 141 -20.72 8.06 -5.14
N TYR A 142 -19.49 8.50 -5.37
CA TYR A 142 -19.19 9.50 -6.41
C TYR A 142 -18.87 8.92 -7.78
N GLY A 143 -18.48 7.65 -7.83
CA GLY A 143 -18.42 6.83 -9.05
C GLY A 143 -19.73 6.05 -9.28
N PRO A 144 -19.66 4.88 -9.96
CA PRO A 144 -20.82 4.05 -10.22
C PRO A 144 -21.55 3.59 -8.94
N THR A 145 -22.86 3.74 -8.92
CA THR A 145 -23.75 3.41 -7.79
C THR A 145 -24.74 2.28 -8.09
N SER A 146 -24.75 1.79 -9.34
CA SER A 146 -25.59 0.68 -9.79
C SER A 146 -24.82 -0.30 -10.67
N ARG A 147 -25.29 -1.55 -10.75
CA ARG A 147 -24.73 -2.56 -11.66
C ARG A 147 -24.80 -2.12 -13.13
N ALA A 148 -25.83 -1.36 -13.48
CA ALA A 148 -25.98 -0.81 -14.83
C ALA A 148 -24.87 0.20 -15.15
N GLU A 149 -24.50 1.06 -14.20
CA GLU A 149 -23.38 2.00 -14.37
C GLU A 149 -22.02 1.29 -14.45
N TRP A 150 -21.81 0.22 -13.67
CA TRP A 150 -20.59 -0.61 -13.76
C TRP A 150 -20.45 -1.33 -15.09
N ALA A 151 -21.55 -1.79 -15.69
CA ALA A 151 -21.55 -2.39 -17.01
C ALA A 151 -21.24 -1.38 -18.13
N GLY A 152 -21.20 -0.07 -17.82
CA GLY A 152 -20.98 1.00 -18.78
C GLY A 152 -22.18 1.24 -19.71
N PHE A 153 -22.06 2.26 -20.56
CA PHE A 153 -23.10 2.61 -21.54
C PHE A 153 -23.20 1.61 -22.71
N LYS A 154 -22.16 0.81 -22.95
CA LYS A 154 -22.14 -0.22 -24.01
C LYS A 154 -22.34 -1.59 -23.38
N LYS A 155 -23.51 -2.20 -23.61
CA LYS A 155 -23.83 -3.57 -23.20
C LYS A 155 -23.16 -4.61 -24.10
N ASP A 156 -21.83 -4.60 -24.16
CA ASP A 156 -21.04 -5.62 -24.87
C ASP A 156 -20.37 -6.60 -23.90
N TYR A 157 -19.97 -7.76 -24.42
CA TYR A 157 -19.32 -8.83 -23.65
C TYR A 157 -18.00 -8.36 -23.02
N VAL A 158 -17.31 -7.40 -23.64
CA VAL A 158 -16.06 -6.81 -23.17
C VAL A 158 -16.30 -6.02 -21.87
N SER A 159 -17.35 -5.20 -21.83
CA SER A 159 -17.70 -4.42 -20.64
C SER A 159 -18.18 -5.32 -19.48
N GLY A 160 -18.84 -6.44 -19.79
CA GLY A 160 -19.26 -7.43 -18.79
C GLY A 160 -18.11 -8.20 -18.14
N ALA A 161 -17.08 -8.60 -18.91
CA ALA A 161 -15.97 -9.41 -18.41
C ALA A 161 -14.82 -8.60 -17.78
N ARG A 162 -14.83 -7.26 -17.90
CA ARG A 162 -13.74 -6.38 -17.44
C ARG A 162 -13.42 -6.55 -15.95
N MET A 163 -14.46 -6.63 -15.11
CA MET A 163 -14.27 -6.77 -13.67
C MET A 163 -13.67 -8.14 -13.32
N GLU A 164 -14.16 -9.22 -13.93
CA GLU A 164 -13.67 -10.58 -13.72
C GLU A 164 -12.21 -10.74 -14.14
N LEU A 165 -11.87 -10.26 -15.33
CA LEU A 165 -10.49 -10.24 -15.81
C LEU A 165 -9.60 -9.39 -14.89
N GLY A 166 -10.08 -8.22 -14.44
CA GLY A 166 -9.40 -7.38 -13.47
C GLY A 166 -9.12 -8.09 -12.15
N MET A 167 -10.08 -8.87 -11.64
CA MET A 167 -9.91 -9.67 -10.42
C MET A 167 -8.87 -10.78 -10.58
N ILE A 168 -8.84 -11.45 -11.75
CA ILE A 168 -7.83 -12.48 -12.04
C ILE A 168 -6.44 -11.86 -12.09
N ILE A 169 -6.28 -10.74 -12.81
CA ILE A 169 -5.01 -10.01 -12.90
C ILE A 169 -4.58 -9.55 -11.50
N TRP A 170 -5.51 -9.00 -10.72
CA TRP A 170 -5.24 -8.60 -9.33
C TRP A 170 -4.78 -9.78 -8.47
N ALA A 171 -5.46 -10.93 -8.55
CA ALA A 171 -5.13 -12.10 -7.74
C ALA A 171 -3.74 -12.64 -8.09
N LEU A 172 -3.45 -12.81 -9.39
CA LEU A 172 -2.14 -13.25 -9.86
C LEU A 172 -1.03 -12.30 -9.41
N GLY A 173 -1.24 -10.98 -9.57
CA GLY A 173 -0.28 -9.97 -9.12
C GLY A 173 -0.10 -9.97 -7.60
N PHE A 174 -1.18 -10.15 -6.83
CA PHE A 174 -1.13 -10.18 -5.37
C PHE A 174 -0.39 -11.41 -4.84
N PHE A 175 -0.69 -12.61 -5.36
CA PHE A 175 0.02 -13.82 -4.97
C PHE A 175 1.49 -13.79 -5.39
N ALA A 176 1.80 -13.29 -6.59
CA ALA A 176 3.18 -13.09 -7.02
C ALA A 176 3.90 -12.12 -6.07
N ASN A 177 3.28 -11.00 -5.69
CA ASN A 177 3.87 -10.05 -4.75
C ASN A 177 4.15 -10.69 -3.38
N ILE A 178 3.21 -11.47 -2.82
CA ILE A 178 3.41 -12.18 -1.55
C ILE A 178 4.57 -13.19 -1.64
N PHE A 179 4.61 -13.97 -2.72
CA PHE A 179 5.63 -14.99 -2.94
C PHE A 179 7.04 -14.37 -2.96
N HIS A 180 7.24 -13.32 -3.75
CA HIS A 180 8.55 -12.67 -3.87
C HIS A 180 8.96 -11.92 -2.59
N ASP A 181 7.98 -11.35 -1.87
CA ASP A 181 8.22 -10.78 -0.54
C ASP A 181 8.72 -11.84 0.45
N ASP A 182 8.14 -13.04 0.46
CA ASP A 182 8.55 -14.11 1.38
C ASP A 182 9.93 -14.65 1.05
N GLU A 183 10.28 -14.77 -0.24
CA GLU A 183 11.63 -15.11 -0.69
C GLU A 183 12.67 -14.09 -0.16
N LEU A 184 12.38 -12.78 -0.25
CA LEU A 184 13.23 -11.74 0.32
C LEU A 184 13.32 -11.80 1.85
N ARG A 185 12.25 -12.25 2.53
CA ARG A 185 12.27 -12.45 3.99
C ARG A 185 13.12 -13.66 4.36
N GLU A 186 13.04 -14.74 3.61
CA GLU A 186 13.83 -15.95 3.87
C GLU A 186 15.32 -15.67 3.76
N ILE A 187 15.74 -14.92 2.73
CA ILE A 187 17.12 -14.42 2.61
C ILE A 187 17.57 -13.68 3.90
N ARG A 188 16.70 -12.82 4.45
CA ARG A 188 17.00 -12.10 5.70
C ARG A 188 17.02 -13.01 6.92
N ARG A 189 16.17 -14.05 6.98
CA ARG A 189 16.16 -15.04 8.08
C ARG A 189 17.42 -15.88 8.06
N VAL A 190 17.81 -16.41 6.91
CA VAL A 190 19.04 -17.19 6.73
C VAL A 190 20.27 -16.35 7.11
N ALA A 191 20.33 -15.12 6.62
CA ALA A 191 21.37 -14.17 6.99
C ALA A 191 21.50 -13.99 8.51
N LYS A 192 20.35 -13.80 9.20
CA LYS A 192 20.31 -13.63 10.65
C LYS A 192 20.76 -14.89 11.41
N ARG A 193 20.35 -16.08 10.96
CA ARG A 193 20.78 -17.35 11.58
C ARG A 193 22.29 -17.57 11.44
N ASN A 194 22.82 -17.41 10.24
CA ASN A 194 24.27 -17.58 9.97
C ASN A 194 25.12 -16.57 10.76
N ALA A 195 24.56 -15.38 10.97
CA ALA A 195 25.12 -14.32 11.79
C ALA A 195 25.19 -14.69 13.28
N GLU A 196 24.11 -15.24 13.83
CA GLU A 196 24.03 -15.72 15.21
C GLU A 196 24.97 -16.89 15.48
N GLU A 197 25.06 -17.87 14.56
CA GLU A 197 26.00 -19.00 14.64
C GLU A 197 27.46 -18.53 14.73
N ARG A 198 27.86 -17.61 13.84
CA ARG A 198 29.23 -17.05 13.84
C ARG A 198 29.55 -16.24 15.10
N ALA A 199 28.56 -15.58 15.70
CA ALA A 199 28.74 -14.82 16.94
C ALA A 199 28.92 -15.76 18.15
N GLY A 200 28.20 -16.90 18.16
CA GLY A 200 28.38 -17.96 19.15
C GLY A 200 29.79 -18.57 19.11
N ASP A 201 30.30 -18.84 17.91
CA ASP A 201 31.65 -19.42 17.73
C ASP A 201 32.79 -18.48 18.14
N LYS A 202 32.58 -17.16 18.04
CA LYS A 202 33.61 -16.15 18.35
C LYS A 202 33.55 -15.59 19.77
N GLY A 203 32.60 -16.04 20.60
CA GLY A 203 32.39 -15.48 21.94
C GLY A 203 31.98 -13.99 21.94
N GLU A 204 31.61 -13.43 20.78
CA GLU A 204 31.14 -12.04 20.62
C GLU A 204 29.61 -12.00 20.62
N ALA A 205 28.99 -12.61 21.63
CA ALA A 205 27.55 -12.58 21.82
C ALA A 205 27.09 -11.12 22.05
N GLY A 206 26.44 -10.51 21.06
CA GLY A 206 25.78 -9.20 21.20
C GLY A 206 26.13 -8.12 20.18
N LYS A 207 27.06 -8.35 19.23
CA LYS A 207 27.22 -7.41 18.10
C LYS A 207 26.09 -7.63 17.10
N SER A 208 25.27 -6.59 16.88
CA SER A 208 24.21 -6.61 15.87
C SER A 208 24.83 -6.87 14.50
N VAL A 209 24.46 -7.99 13.88
CA VAL A 209 25.04 -8.31 12.58
C VAL A 209 24.53 -7.32 11.53
N GLU A 210 25.51 -6.75 10.84
CA GLU A 210 25.36 -5.79 9.75
C GLU A 210 24.43 -6.35 8.66
N LYS A 211 23.76 -5.46 7.93
CA LYS A 211 22.75 -5.82 6.92
C LYS A 211 23.34 -6.77 5.86
N VAL A 212 23.07 -8.07 5.97
CA VAL A 212 23.48 -9.06 4.96
C VAL A 212 22.51 -9.00 3.78
N TYR A 213 23.06 -8.85 2.58
CA TYR A 213 22.32 -8.90 1.32
C TYR A 213 22.79 -10.10 0.51
N MET A 214 21.84 -10.93 0.09
CA MET A 214 22.08 -12.01 -0.89
C MET A 214 21.25 -11.73 -2.14
N ILE A 215 21.73 -12.20 -3.29
CA ILE A 215 21.02 -12.09 -4.56
C ILE A 215 19.91 -13.15 -4.57
N PRO A 216 18.62 -12.78 -4.66
CA PRO A 216 17.55 -13.75 -4.80
C PRO A 216 17.66 -14.48 -6.13
N ARG A 217 17.39 -15.79 -6.13
CA ARG A 217 17.49 -16.65 -7.33
C ARG A 217 16.23 -17.46 -7.61
N ASN A 218 15.16 -17.29 -6.82
CA ASN A 218 13.96 -18.09 -6.94
C ASN A 218 12.83 -17.31 -7.63
N GLY A 219 11.93 -18.01 -8.32
CA GLY A 219 10.77 -17.42 -9.00
C GLY A 219 11.16 -16.40 -10.06
N LEU A 220 10.44 -15.28 -10.12
CA LEU A 220 10.65 -14.26 -11.15
C LEU A 220 11.94 -13.45 -10.94
N PHE A 221 12.63 -13.58 -9.81
CA PHE A 221 13.94 -12.96 -9.59
C PHE A 221 15.02 -13.46 -10.57
N GLU A 222 14.81 -14.60 -11.23
CA GLU A 222 15.69 -15.08 -12.32
C GLU A 222 15.62 -14.19 -13.57
N PHE A 223 14.51 -13.47 -13.78
CA PHE A 223 14.25 -12.70 -15.00
C PHE A 223 14.28 -11.19 -14.77
N ILE A 224 13.83 -10.73 -13.61
CA ILE A 224 13.69 -9.30 -13.29
C ILE A 224 14.14 -8.97 -11.87
N LEU A 225 14.64 -7.74 -11.68
CA LEU A 225 15.17 -7.29 -10.38
C LEU A 225 14.08 -7.00 -9.34
N TYR A 226 12.88 -6.63 -9.80
CA TYR A 226 11.75 -6.19 -8.99
C TYR A 226 10.44 -6.86 -9.48
N PRO A 227 10.29 -8.17 -9.24
CA PRO A 227 9.10 -8.93 -9.65
C PRO A 227 7.83 -8.62 -8.86
#